data_AF-A0A0C3QAE0-F1
#
_entry.id   AF-A0A0C3QAE0-F1
#
_cell.length_a   1.000
_cell.length_b   1.000
_cell.length_c   1.000
_cell.angle_alpha   90.00
_cell.angle_beta   90.00
_cell.angle_gamma   90.00
#
_symmetry.space_group_name_H-M   'P 1'
#
loop_
_entity.id
_entity.type
_entity.pdbx_description
1 polymer ?
#
loop_
_entity_poly.entity_id
_entity_poly.type
_entity_poly.pdbx_seq_one_letter_code
_entity_poly.pdbx_strand_id
1 'polypeptide(L)'
;MNIPQLEPKLTSIPEIPKAFGEDGGHFYRYYDALADELDEDMVKSLKSQLDGILIFAGLFAGVNSAFLALTLPDMKADPADDTNALLLQLVIGGNSSIRSGDDLPSATFTPSPDIFPVNVLFSLSLTLAIISSFLAVLGQQW
;
A
#
# COMPACT_ATOMS: atom_id res chain seq x y z
N MET A 1 33.35 -35.98 -19.92
CA MET A 1 32.38 -35.01 -19.36
C MET A 1 31.01 -35.50 -19.77
N ASN A 2 30.30 -36.21 -18.89
CA ASN A 2 29.01 -36.82 -19.23
C ASN A 2 27.93 -35.79 -18.92
N ILE A 3 27.25 -35.28 -19.95
CA ILE A 3 26.17 -34.31 -19.82
C ILE A 3 24.98 -35.10 -19.25
N PRO A 4 24.41 -34.75 -18.07
CA PRO A 4 23.19 -35.40 -17.63
C PRO A 4 22.09 -35.05 -18.63
N GLN A 5 21.61 -36.07 -19.34
CA GLN A 5 20.52 -35.96 -20.30
C GLN A 5 19.33 -35.31 -19.59
N LEU A 6 18.88 -34.17 -20.12
CA LEU A 6 17.64 -33.52 -19.73
C LEU A 6 16.52 -34.53 -20.01
N GLU A 7 15.87 -35.04 -18.96
CA GLU A 7 14.84 -36.05 -19.09
C GLU A 7 13.69 -35.53 -19.98
N PRO A 8 13.20 -36.33 -20.94
CA PRO A 8 12.19 -35.88 -21.90
C PRO A 8 10.89 -35.51 -21.17
N LYS A 9 10.21 -34.44 -21.60
CA LYS A 9 8.87 -34.09 -21.09
C LYS A 9 7.92 -35.27 -21.31
N LEU A 10 7.54 -35.97 -20.23
CA LEU A 10 6.82 -37.24 -20.29
C LEU A 10 5.33 -37.05 -20.65
N THR A 11 4.85 -37.80 -21.64
CA THR A 11 3.47 -37.79 -22.15
C THR A 11 2.54 -38.74 -21.38
N SER A 12 3.01 -39.46 -20.35
CA SER A 12 2.24 -40.49 -19.63
C SER A 12 2.59 -40.58 -18.14
N ILE A 13 1.60 -40.95 -17.33
CA ILE A 13 1.72 -41.12 -15.87
C ILE A 13 2.66 -42.30 -15.55
N PRO A 14 3.69 -42.12 -14.69
CA PRO A 14 4.59 -43.20 -14.31
C PRO A 14 3.94 -44.22 -13.36
N GLU A 15 4.41 -45.46 -13.43
CA GLU A 15 3.93 -46.57 -12.60
C GLU A 15 4.40 -46.43 -11.14
N ILE A 16 3.51 -46.66 -10.17
CA ILE A 16 3.82 -46.49 -8.74
C ILE A 16 4.56 -47.75 -8.23
N PRO A 17 5.79 -47.62 -7.70
CA PRO A 17 6.53 -48.76 -7.16
C PRO A 17 5.87 -49.34 -5.90
N LYS A 18 5.97 -50.65 -5.68
CA LYS A 18 5.34 -51.34 -4.54
C LYS A 18 6.13 -51.15 -3.24
N ALA A 19 7.44 -50.99 -3.34
CA ALA A 19 8.33 -50.62 -2.25
C ALA A 19 9.15 -49.36 -2.60
N PHE A 20 9.48 -48.58 -1.57
CA PHE A 20 10.29 -47.37 -1.71
C PHE A 20 11.66 -47.69 -2.35
N GLY A 21 11.99 -47.05 -3.46
CA GLY A 21 13.28 -47.22 -4.16
C GLY A 21 13.43 -48.51 -4.96
N GLU A 22 12.37 -49.32 -5.11
CA GLU A 22 12.35 -50.54 -5.95
C GLU A 22 12.68 -50.24 -7.42
N ASP A 23 12.34 -49.03 -7.86
CA ASP A 23 12.60 -48.49 -9.19
C ASP A 23 13.92 -47.70 -9.28
N GLY A 24 14.80 -47.78 -8.28
CA GLY A 24 16.02 -46.97 -8.24
C GLY A 24 15.78 -45.47 -8.00
N GLY A 25 14.58 -45.09 -7.56
CA GLY A 25 14.22 -43.70 -7.23
C GLY A 25 13.72 -42.87 -8.42
N HIS A 26 13.47 -43.48 -9.58
CA HIS A 26 12.98 -42.78 -10.77
C HIS A 26 11.62 -42.09 -10.53
N PHE A 27 10.69 -42.73 -9.83
CA PHE A 27 9.39 -42.18 -9.45
C PHE A 27 9.54 -40.96 -8.53
N TYR A 28 10.44 -41.01 -7.55
CA TYR A 28 10.70 -39.89 -6.65
C TYR A 28 11.34 -38.71 -7.37
N ARG A 29 12.34 -38.95 -8.23
CA ARG A 29 12.95 -37.91 -9.06
C ARG A 29 11.94 -37.25 -10.00
N TYR A 30 11.00 -38.02 -10.53
CA TYR A 30 9.90 -37.50 -11.34
C TYR A 30 8.97 -36.60 -10.51
N TYR A 31 8.56 -37.07 -9.34
CA TYR A 31 7.70 -36.29 -8.45
C TYR A 31 8.39 -35.00 -8.00
N ASP A 32 9.68 -35.07 -7.68
CA ASP A 32 10.51 -33.93 -7.27
C ASP A 32 10.62 -32.90 -8.41
N ALA A 33 10.91 -33.35 -9.64
CA ALA A 33 10.95 -32.48 -10.82
C ALA A 33 9.58 -31.84 -11.13
N LEU A 34 8.48 -32.58 -10.96
CA LEU A 34 7.12 -32.04 -11.14
C LEU A 34 6.76 -31.04 -10.03
N ALA A 35 7.15 -31.33 -8.79
CA ALA A 35 6.95 -30.44 -7.65
C ALA A 35 7.74 -29.14 -7.84
N ASP A 36 8.99 -29.23 -8.28
CA ASP A 36 9.82 -28.06 -8.61
C ASP A 36 9.22 -27.23 -9.76
N GLU A 37 8.75 -27.85 -10.86
CA GLU A 37 8.09 -27.13 -11.97
C GLU A 37 6.82 -26.40 -11.46
N LEU A 38 6.02 -27.06 -10.62
CA LEU A 38 4.81 -26.48 -10.06
C LEU A 38 5.11 -25.34 -9.07
N ASP A 39 6.10 -25.51 -8.20
CA ASP A 39 6.49 -24.50 -7.22
C ASP A 39 7.09 -23.28 -7.91
N GLU A 40 7.96 -23.48 -8.92
CA GLU A 40 8.53 -22.39 -9.71
C GLU A 40 7.44 -21.59 -10.44
N ASP A 41 6.49 -22.27 -11.10
CA ASP A 41 5.37 -21.60 -11.78
C ASP A 41 4.45 -20.87 -10.79
N MET A 42 4.19 -21.45 -9.61
CA MET A 42 3.40 -20.82 -8.56
C MET A 42 4.09 -19.56 -8.03
N VAL A 43 5.37 -19.64 -7.68
CA VAL A 43 6.18 -18.52 -7.19
C VAL A 43 6.24 -17.41 -8.24
N LYS A 44 6.47 -17.75 -9.51
CA LYS A 44 6.49 -16.79 -10.61
C LYS A 44 5.15 -16.09 -10.79
N SER A 45 4.05 -16.84 -10.74
CA SER A 45 2.69 -16.28 -10.80
C SER A 45 2.40 -15.35 -9.63
N LEU A 46 2.76 -15.74 -8.41
CA LEU A 46 2.61 -14.91 -7.21
C LEU A 46 3.41 -13.61 -7.33
N LYS A 47 4.68 -13.68 -7.73
CA LYS A 47 5.54 -12.51 -7.93
C LYS A 47 4.97 -11.54 -8.96
N SER A 48 4.41 -12.07 -10.06
CA SER A 48 3.72 -11.25 -11.07
C SER A 48 2.46 -10.57 -10.53
N GLN A 49 1.64 -11.28 -9.74
CA GLN A 49 0.46 -10.69 -9.11
C GLN A 49 0.82 -9.61 -8.10
N LEU A 50 1.86 -9.83 -7.30
CA LEU A 50 2.38 -8.85 -6.33
C LEU A 50 2.88 -7.58 -7.02
N ASP A 51 3.57 -7.70 -8.16
CA ASP A 51 4.02 -6.55 -8.94
C ASP A 51 2.84 -5.70 -9.44
N GLY A 52 1.80 -6.35 -9.94
CA GLY A 52 0.55 -5.68 -10.33
C GLY A 52 -0.10 -4.92 -9.16
N ILE A 53 -0.29 -5.60 -8.02
CA ILE A 53 -0.90 -4.99 -6.83
C ILE A 53 -0.04 -3.83 -6.30
N LEU A 54 1.29 -3.94 -6.36
CA LEU A 54 2.22 -2.92 -5.90
C LEU A 54 2.10 -1.61 -6.70
N ILE A 55 1.98 -1.73 -8.03
CA ILE A 55 1.76 -0.57 -8.92
C ILE A 55 0.43 0.13 -8.58
N PHE A 56 -0.65 -0.63 -8.44
CA PHE A 56 -1.95 -0.07 -8.07
C PHE A 56 -1.94 0.56 -6.68
N ALA A 57 -1.30 -0.09 -5.70
CA ALA A 57 -1.15 0.43 -4.35
C ALA A 57 -0.37 1.76 -4.33
N GLY A 58 0.72 1.86 -5.10
CA GLY A 58 1.50 3.09 -5.23
C GLY A 58 0.71 4.24 -5.88
N LEU A 59 0.00 3.97 -6.98
CA LEU A 59 -0.87 4.96 -7.63
C LEU A 59 -1.99 5.42 -6.71
N PHE A 60 -2.65 4.48 -6.05
CA PHE A 60 -3.69 4.75 -5.08
C PHE A 60 -3.16 5.61 -3.93
N ALA A 61 -2.01 5.24 -3.33
CA ALA A 61 -1.37 6.02 -2.29
C ALA A 61 -1.05 7.45 -2.74
N GLY A 62 -0.55 7.64 -3.96
CA GLY A 62 -0.28 8.97 -4.52
C GLY A 62 -1.53 9.82 -4.65
N VAL A 63 -2.61 9.27 -5.23
CA VAL A 63 -3.89 9.98 -5.37
C VAL A 63 -4.47 10.33 -4.00
N ASN A 64 -4.50 9.39 -3.06
CA ASN A 64 -4.99 9.62 -1.69
C ASN A 64 -4.15 10.69 -0.98
N SER A 65 -2.82 10.65 -1.11
CA SER A 65 -1.93 11.65 -0.53
C SER A 65 -2.17 13.05 -1.11
N ALA A 66 -2.49 13.17 -2.40
CA ALA A 66 -2.82 14.46 -3.01
C ALA A 66 -4.14 15.02 -2.47
N PHE A 67 -5.20 14.19 -2.39
CA PHE A 67 -6.46 14.60 -1.76
C PHE A 67 -6.28 14.99 -0.29
N LEU A 68 -5.45 14.23 0.44
CA LEU A 68 -5.15 14.51 1.83
C LEU A 68 -4.39 15.83 1.98
N ALA A 69 -3.43 16.12 1.10
CA ALA A 69 -2.71 17.39 1.09
C ALA A 69 -3.61 18.61 0.81
N LEU A 70 -4.68 18.43 0.02
CA LEU A 70 -5.65 19.49 -0.26
C LEU A 70 -6.68 19.68 0.87
N THR A 71 -7.04 18.62 1.58
CA THR A 71 -8.13 18.64 2.58
C THR A 71 -7.64 18.82 4.01
N LEU A 72 -6.37 18.57 4.31
CA LEU A 72 -5.77 18.86 5.63
C LEU A 72 -5.80 20.35 6.02
N PRO A 73 -5.47 21.30 5.12
CA PRO A 73 -5.56 22.72 5.43
C PRO A 73 -6.96 23.14 5.87
N ASP A 74 -8.00 22.59 5.26
CA ASP A 74 -9.41 22.88 5.57
C ASP A 74 -9.83 22.42 6.99
N MET A 75 -8.98 21.66 7.69
CA MET A 75 -9.19 21.24 9.08
C MET A 75 -8.60 22.20 10.11
N LYS A 76 -7.91 23.26 9.66
CA LYS A 76 -7.31 24.27 10.53
C LYS A 76 -7.76 25.66 10.11
N ALA A 77 -7.84 26.56 11.09
CA ALA A 77 -8.10 27.95 10.83
C ALA A 77 -6.98 28.57 9.96
N ASP A 78 -7.34 29.45 9.04
CA ASP A 78 -6.38 30.17 8.21
C ASP A 78 -5.70 31.27 9.05
N PRO A 79 -4.38 31.23 9.28
CA PRO A 79 -3.67 32.29 9.99
C PRO A 79 -3.76 33.66 9.30
N ALA A 80 -4.09 33.70 8.00
CA ALA A 80 -4.34 34.95 7.29
C ALA A 80 -5.60 35.66 7.78
N ASP A 81 -6.63 34.92 8.23
CA ASP A 81 -7.87 35.51 8.75
C ASP A 81 -7.62 36.31 10.03
N ASP A 82 -6.82 35.75 10.93
CA ASP A 82 -6.38 36.42 12.15
C ASP A 82 -5.58 37.69 11.83
N THR A 83 -4.64 37.58 10.88
CA THR A 83 -3.80 38.70 10.45
C THR A 83 -4.64 39.82 9.82
N ASN A 84 -5.60 39.46 8.97
CA ASN A 84 -6.51 40.39 8.32
C ASN A 84 -7.41 41.11 9.34
N ALA A 85 -7.93 40.38 10.32
CA ALA A 85 -8.74 40.96 11.39
C ALA A 85 -7.94 41.97 12.24
N LEU A 86 -6.69 41.64 12.58
CA LEU A 86 -5.78 42.54 13.29
C LEU A 86 -5.39 43.77 12.46
N LEU A 87 -5.11 43.61 11.16
CA LEU A 87 -4.81 44.73 10.26
C LEU A 87 -6.00 45.68 10.10
N LEU A 88 -7.22 45.13 9.97
CA LEU A 88 -8.44 45.91 9.90
C LEU A 88 -8.66 46.70 11.19
N GLN A 89 -8.41 46.11 12.35
CA GLN A 89 -8.46 46.81 13.64
C GLN A 89 -7.44 47.95 13.72
N LEU A 90 -6.21 47.74 13.22
CA LEU A 90 -5.17 48.78 13.18
C LEU A 90 -5.58 49.96 12.28
N VAL A 91 -6.15 49.67 11.10
CA VAL A 91 -6.57 50.70 10.12
C VAL A 91 -7.76 51.52 10.63
N ILE A 92 -8.72 50.88 11.30
CA ILE A 92 -9.93 51.55 11.81
C ILE A 92 -9.64 52.32 13.12
N GLY A 93 -8.52 52.04 13.80
CA GLY A 93 -8.13 52.73 15.04
C GLY A 93 -9.03 52.40 16.24
N GLY A 94 -9.76 51.28 16.18
CA GLY A 94 -10.76 50.88 17.17
C GLY A 94 -10.18 50.08 18.35
N ASN A 95 -10.47 50.52 19.58
CA ASN A 95 -10.07 49.88 20.85
C ASN A 95 -11.00 48.72 21.31
N SER A 96 -11.81 48.12 20.42
CA SER A 96 -13.06 47.49 20.90
C SER A 96 -13.50 46.15 20.30
N SER A 97 -12.68 45.40 19.54
CA SER A 97 -13.14 44.08 19.06
C SER A 97 -12.21 42.90 19.38
N ILE A 98 -10.90 43.06 19.31
CA ILE A 98 -9.96 41.98 19.64
C ILE A 98 -9.12 42.41 20.83
N ARG A 99 -9.42 41.84 22.01
CA ARG A 99 -8.73 42.10 23.27
C ARG A 99 -7.88 40.92 23.73
N SER A 100 -8.11 39.74 23.18
CA SER A 100 -7.46 38.50 23.57
C SER A 100 -7.47 37.49 22.44
N GLY A 101 -6.71 36.39 22.61
CA GLY A 101 -6.67 35.25 21.67
C GLY A 101 -8.05 34.71 21.27
N ASP A 102 -9.01 34.77 22.19
CA ASP A 102 -10.39 34.28 21.99
C ASP A 102 -11.25 35.14 21.06
N ASP A 103 -10.88 36.40 20.82
CA ASP A 103 -11.61 37.29 19.90
C ASP A 103 -11.15 37.13 18.44
N LEU A 104 -10.10 36.33 18.20
CA LEU A 104 -9.62 36.08 16.84
C LEU A 104 -10.57 35.13 16.09
N PRO A 105 -10.73 35.32 14.77
CA PRO A 105 -11.61 34.46 13.96
C PRO A 105 -11.20 32.98 14.04
N SER A 106 -9.92 32.67 14.23
CA SER A 106 -9.45 31.30 14.44
C SER A 106 -9.95 30.63 15.72
N ALA A 107 -10.33 31.40 16.76
CA ALA A 107 -10.79 30.84 18.04
C ALA A 107 -12.18 30.19 17.96
N THR A 108 -13.01 30.65 17.02
CA THR A 108 -14.35 30.08 16.76
C THR A 108 -14.33 29.10 15.58
N PHE A 109 -13.16 28.79 15.04
CA PHE A 109 -13.05 27.91 13.88
C PHE A 109 -13.54 26.50 14.22
N THR A 110 -14.50 26.02 13.43
CA THR A 110 -14.94 24.63 13.44
C THR A 110 -14.88 24.08 12.02
N PRO A 111 -14.09 23.03 11.75
CA PRO A 111 -14.04 22.43 10.43
C PRO A 111 -15.38 21.77 10.10
N SER A 112 -15.68 21.64 8.80
CA SER A 112 -16.91 20.99 8.35
C SER A 112 -16.98 19.55 8.90
N PRO A 113 -18.12 19.12 9.47
CA PRO A 113 -18.24 17.81 10.13
C PRO A 113 -17.99 16.63 9.19
N ASP A 114 -18.21 16.80 7.88
CA ASP A 114 -18.03 15.76 6.87
C ASP A 114 -16.56 15.56 6.45
N ILE A 115 -15.70 16.58 6.63
CA ILE A 115 -14.29 16.55 6.21
C ILE A 115 -13.46 15.64 7.13
N PHE A 116 -13.84 15.58 8.41
CA PHE A 116 -13.15 14.77 9.41
C PHE A 116 -13.12 13.27 9.09
N PRO A 117 -14.27 12.57 8.94
CA PRO A 117 -14.28 11.15 8.64
C PRO A 117 -13.62 10.83 7.29
N VAL A 118 -13.73 11.71 6.30
CA VAL A 118 -13.11 11.54 4.97
C VAL A 118 -11.58 11.51 5.06
N ASN A 119 -10.97 12.47 5.78
CA ASN A 119 -9.53 12.48 5.99
C ASN A 119 -9.04 11.25 6.78
N VAL A 120 -9.80 10.80 7.78
CA VAL A 120 -9.49 9.59 8.54
C VAL A 120 -9.51 8.36 7.64
N LEU A 121 -10.55 8.21 6.82
CA LEU A 121 -10.66 7.11 5.85
C LEU A 121 -9.50 7.13 4.84
N PHE A 122 -9.15 8.31 4.30
CA PHE A 122 -8.02 8.46 3.38
C PHE A 122 -6.68 8.13 4.04
N SER A 123 -6.46 8.59 5.28
CA SER A 123 -5.25 8.27 6.04
C SER A 123 -5.14 6.77 6.32
N LEU A 124 -6.22 6.13 6.78
CA LEU A 124 -6.26 4.70 7.02
C LEU A 124 -5.99 3.92 5.72
N SER A 125 -6.64 4.32 4.63
CA SER A 125 -6.46 3.70 3.33
C SER A 125 -5.01 3.79 2.84
N LEU A 126 -4.36 4.94 3.04
CA LEU A 126 -2.95 5.14 2.75
C LEU A 126 -2.05 4.22 3.58
N THR A 127 -2.29 4.09 4.89
CA THR A 127 -1.49 3.18 5.73
C THR A 127 -1.63 1.73 5.30
N LEU A 128 -2.84 1.29 4.95
CA LEU A 128 -3.09 -0.07 4.49
C LEU A 128 -2.40 -0.33 3.15
N ALA A 129 -2.41 0.66 2.23
CA ALA A 129 -1.69 0.57 0.96
C ALA A 129 -0.17 0.46 1.16
N ILE A 130 0.42 1.20 2.10
CA ILE A 130 1.85 1.12 2.43
C ILE A 130 2.19 -0.24 3.05
N ILE A 131 1.37 -0.75 3.98
CA ILE A 131 1.59 -2.07 4.58
C ILE A 131 1.50 -3.17 3.52
N SER A 132 0.49 -3.09 2.63
CA SER A 132 0.34 -4.02 1.52
C SER A 132 1.55 -3.97 0.57
N SER A 133 2.03 -2.77 0.25
CA SER A 133 3.22 -2.56 -0.58
C SER A 133 4.47 -3.16 0.06
N PHE A 134 4.69 -2.92 1.35
CA PHE A 134 5.79 -3.50 2.11
C PHE A 134 5.75 -5.03 2.12
N LEU A 135 4.57 -5.61 2.37
CA LEU A 135 4.40 -7.07 2.37
C LEU A 135 4.62 -7.68 0.96
N ALA A 136 4.14 -7.01 -0.09
CA ALA A 136 4.36 -7.44 -1.46
C ALA A 136 5.85 -7.46 -1.83
N VAL A 137 6.60 -6.44 -1.41
CA VAL A 137 8.06 -6.40 -1.59
C VAL A 137 8.74 -7.53 -0.82
N LEU A 138 8.35 -7.81 0.43
CA LEU A 138 8.88 -8.95 1.18
C LEU A 138 8.61 -10.29 0.47
N GLY A 139 7.41 -10.47 -0.08
CA GLY A 139 7.04 -11.67 -0.85
C GLY A 139 7.78 -11.82 -2.18
N GLN A 140 8.23 -10.71 -2.78
CA GLN A 140 9.07 -10.75 -3.99
C GLN A 140 10.53 -11.10 -3.70
N GLN A 141 11.04 -10.72 -2.52
CA GLN A 141 12.42 -10.96 -2.11
C GLN A 141 12.69 -12.38 -1.60
N TRP A 142 11.64 -13.09 -1.17
CA TRP A 142 11.68 -14.52 -0.83
C TRP A 142 11.52 -15.38 -2.08
#